data_AF-A0A7H8S7A6-F1
#
_entry.id   AF-A0A7H8S7A6-F1
#
_cell.length_a   1.000
_cell.length_b   1.000
_cell.length_c   1.000
_cell.angle_alpha   90.00
_cell.angle_beta   90.00
_cell.angle_gamma   90.00
#
_symmetry.space_group_name_H-M   'P 1'
#
loop_
_entity.id
_entity.type
_entity.pdbx_description
1 polymer ?
#
loop_
_entity_poly.entity_id
_entity_poly.type
_entity_poly.pdbx_seq_one_letter_code
_entity_poly.pdbx_strand_id
1 'polypeptide(L)'
;MRRGIGVDDEKLLQHFGQQVRYYRKQHDLKIHELAEELDISNNHLGRIERGESDTTITNLYRMAAILDIPDYFVNEMKKVVQSDDQ
;
A
#
# COMPACT_ATOMS: atom_id res chain seq x y z
N MET A 1 11.40 -11.06 -13.18
CA MET A 1 11.64 -11.79 -11.92
C MET A 1 10.41 -12.64 -11.60
N ARG A 2 10.48 -13.57 -10.64
CA ARG A 2 9.59 -14.75 -10.49
C ARG A 2 8.09 -14.42 -10.61
N ARG A 3 7.46 -14.82 -11.73
CA ARG A 3 6.00 -14.95 -11.87
C ARG A 3 5.54 -16.17 -11.06
N GLY A 4 5.16 -15.95 -9.80
CA GLY A 4 4.50 -16.95 -8.96
C GLY A 4 3.06 -16.50 -8.72
N ILE A 5 2.08 -17.29 -9.19
CA ILE A 5 0.67 -16.88 -9.39
C ILE A 5 0.63 -15.75 -10.45
N GLY A 6 -0.37 -15.68 -11.33
CA GLY A 6 -0.43 -14.69 -12.42
C GLY A 6 -0.65 -13.25 -11.93
N VAL A 7 0.22 -12.76 -11.06
CA VAL A 7 0.11 -11.46 -10.40
C VAL A 7 0.89 -10.42 -11.18
N ASP A 8 0.21 -9.35 -11.55
CA ASP A 8 0.84 -8.12 -12.00
C ASP A 8 1.27 -7.31 -10.77
N ASP A 9 2.55 -7.46 -10.39
CA ASP A 9 3.14 -6.77 -9.25
C ASP A 9 2.99 -5.24 -9.36
N GLU A 10 3.06 -4.68 -10.56
CA GLU A 10 2.92 -3.24 -10.77
C GLU A 10 1.49 -2.77 -10.45
N LYS A 11 0.48 -3.48 -10.97
CA LYS A 11 -0.93 -3.19 -10.62
C LYS A 11 -1.20 -3.34 -9.13
N LEU A 12 -0.61 -4.36 -8.51
CA LEU A 12 -0.75 -4.59 -7.06
C LEU A 12 -0.17 -3.43 -6.26
N LEU A 13 1.06 -3.00 -6.59
CA LEU A 13 1.73 -1.88 -5.93
C LEU A 13 0.99 -0.56 -6.13
N GLN A 14 0.51 -0.29 -7.34
CA GLN A 14 -0.28 0.91 -7.62
C GLN A 14 -1.57 0.94 -6.80
N HIS A 15 -2.30 -0.17 -6.76
CA HIS A 15 -3.52 -0.25 -5.97
C HIS A 15 -3.24 -0.11 -4.47
N PHE A 16 -2.23 -0.82 -3.96
CA PHE A 16 -1.81 -0.72 -2.57
C PHE A 16 -1.45 0.73 -2.19
N GLY A 17 -0.59 1.38 -2.97
CA GLY A 17 -0.16 2.76 -2.74
C GLY A 17 -1.32 3.75 -2.73
N GLN A 18 -2.28 3.61 -3.65
CA GLN A 18 -3.48 4.44 -3.69
C GLN A 18 -4.33 4.31 -2.43
N GLN A 19 -4.44 3.10 -1.89
CA GLN A 19 -5.22 2.83 -0.68
C GLN A 19 -4.53 3.42 0.56
N VAL A 20 -3.21 3.24 0.71
CA VAL A 20 -2.43 3.90 1.77
C VAL A 20 -2.63 5.41 1.72
N ARG A 21 -2.54 6.01 0.52
CA ARG A 21 -2.76 7.45 0.34
C ARG A 21 -4.19 7.87 0.67
N TYR A 22 -5.18 7.05 0.33
CA TYR A 22 -6.58 7.30 0.62
C TYR A 22 -6.80 7.33 2.14
N TYR A 23 -6.43 6.28 2.86
CA TYR A 23 -6.61 6.22 4.32
C TYR A 23 -5.79 7.28 5.04
N ARG A 24 -4.54 7.56 4.62
CA ARG A 24 -3.76 8.67 5.18
C ARG A 24 -4.52 10.01 5.10
N LYS A 25 -5.13 10.29 3.95
CA LYS A 25 -5.92 11.52 3.77
C LYS A 25 -7.23 11.50 4.57
N GLN A 26 -7.86 10.35 4.79
CA GLN A 26 -9.03 10.25 5.66
C GLN A 26 -8.68 10.56 7.12
N HIS A 27 -7.44 10.30 7.54
CA HIS A 27 -6.90 10.67 8.85
C HIS A 27 -6.33 12.09 8.91
N ASP A 28 -6.51 12.90 7.86
CA ASP A 28 -5.94 14.26 7.71
C ASP A 28 -4.41 14.35 7.88
N LEU A 29 -3.71 13.22 7.78
CA LEU A 29 -2.26 13.16 7.92
C LEU A 29 -1.57 13.66 6.64
N LYS A 30 -0.58 14.51 6.79
CA LYS A 30 0.39 14.87 5.76
C LYS A 30 1.39 13.74 5.57
N ILE A 31 2.09 13.76 4.43
CA ILE A 31 3.07 12.72 4.12
C ILE A 31 4.21 12.64 5.15
N HIS A 32 4.62 13.76 5.75
CA HIS A 32 5.70 13.73 6.74
C HIS A 32 5.25 13.19 8.10
N GLU A 33 3.99 13.43 8.48
CA GLU A 33 3.43 12.96 9.75
C GLU A 33 3.33 11.43 9.75
N LEU A 34 2.77 10.83 8.70
CA LEU A 34 2.75 9.37 8.58
C LEU A 34 4.16 8.77 8.43
N ALA A 35 5.05 9.43 7.70
CA ALA A 35 6.42 8.94 7.52
C ALA A 35 7.20 8.91 8.84
N GLU A 36 7.03 9.93 9.68
CA GLU A 36 7.59 10.01 11.02
C GLU A 36 7.07 8.88 11.92
N GLU A 37 5.76 8.64 11.95
CA GLU A 37 5.17 7.54 12.73
C GLU A 37 5.63 6.16 12.28
N LEU A 38 5.89 5.99 10.98
CA LEU A 38 6.40 4.75 10.39
C LEU A 38 7.92 4.57 10.55
N ASP A 39 8.63 5.61 10.99
CA ASP A 39 10.10 5.68 11.01
C ASP A 39 10.72 5.42 9.63
N ILE A 40 10.19 6.09 8.60
CA ILE A 40 10.70 6.05 7.23
C ILE A 40 10.83 7.46 6.64
N SER A 41 11.57 7.61 5.55
CA SER A 41 11.67 8.91 4.87
C SER A 41 10.37 9.28 4.14
N ASN A 42 10.07 10.59 4.07
CA ASN A 42 8.97 11.14 3.26
C ASN A 42 9.00 10.66 1.80
N ASN A 43 10.21 10.55 1.23
CA ASN A 43 10.41 10.06 -0.13
C ASN A 43 10.03 8.58 -0.25
N HIS A 44 10.41 7.75 0.71
CA HIS A 44 10.06 6.33 0.73
C HIS A 44 8.55 6.15 0.82
N LEU A 45 7.88 6.83 1.76
CA LEU A 45 6.42 6.81 1.85
C LEU A 45 5.77 7.31 0.55
N GLY A 46 6.29 8.39 -0.04
CA GLY A 46 5.78 8.91 -1.29
C GLY A 46 5.89 7.93 -2.46
N ARG A 47 7.00 7.18 -2.54
CA ARG A 47 7.16 6.11 -3.55
C ARG A 47 6.17 4.98 -3.33
N ILE A 48 5.93 4.59 -2.07
CA ILE A 48 4.92 3.59 -1.71
C ILE A 48 3.53 4.06 -2.18
N GLU A 49 3.14 5.30 -1.85
CA GLU A 49 1.83 5.85 -2.24
C GLU A 49 1.60 5.96 -3.76
N ARG A 50 2.68 6.00 -4.54
CA ARG A 50 2.63 6.01 -6.01
C ARG A 50 2.78 4.62 -6.64
N GLY A 51 2.98 3.57 -5.82
CA GLY A 51 3.24 2.21 -6.32
C GLY A 51 4.63 2.02 -6.94
N GLU A 52 5.58 2.92 -6.68
CA GLU A 52 6.95 2.90 -7.22
C GLU A 52 7.93 2.09 -6.35
N SER A 53 7.46 1.63 -5.18
CA SER A 53 8.25 0.85 -4.24
C SER A 53 7.37 -0.11 -3.49
N ASP A 54 7.85 -1.33 -3.36
CA ASP A 54 7.39 -2.28 -2.35
C ASP A 54 7.62 -1.73 -0.94
N THR A 55 6.95 -2.36 0.02
CA THR A 55 7.18 -2.12 1.44
C THR A 55 7.36 -3.44 2.18
N THR A 56 7.98 -3.39 3.36
CA THR A 56 8.12 -4.59 4.19
C THR A 56 6.78 -4.95 4.85
N ILE A 57 6.60 -6.22 5.21
CA ILE A 57 5.44 -6.67 5.99
C ILE A 57 5.30 -5.92 7.32
N THR A 58 6.42 -5.52 7.92
CA THR A 58 6.42 -4.72 9.16
C THR A 58 5.86 -3.32 8.94
N ASN A 59 6.20 -2.66 7.84
CA ASN A 59 5.65 -1.36 7.49
C ASN A 59 4.18 -1.46 7.09
N LEU A 60 3.78 -2.51 6.36
CA LEU A 60 2.38 -2.79 6.08
C LEU A 60 1.56 -2.90 7.37
N TYR A 61 2.03 -3.69 8.33
CA TYR A 61 1.35 -3.83 9.63
C TYR A 61 1.23 -2.50 10.37
N ARG A 62 2.31 -1.71 10.44
CA ARG A 62 2.29 -0.38 11.08
C ARG A 62 1.33 0.57 10.37
N MET A 63 1.36 0.62 9.04
CA MET A 63 0.41 1.42 8.25
C MET A 63 -1.03 1.03 8.54
N ALA A 64 -1.33 -0.28 8.55
CA ALA A 64 -2.68 -0.76 8.85
C ALA A 64 -3.15 -0.35 10.25
N ALA A 65 -2.26 -0.40 11.25
CA ALA A 65 -2.57 0.01 12.62
C ALA A 65 -2.74 1.53 12.79
N ILE A 66 -1.95 2.35 12.08
CA ILE A 66 -2.01 3.82 12.18
C ILE A 66 -3.22 4.37 11.40
N LEU A 67 -3.48 3.79 10.22
CA LEU A 67 -4.47 4.27 9.27
C LEU A 67 -5.83 3.54 9.39
N ASP A 68 -6.03 2.76 10.44
CA ASP A 68 -7.21 1.94 10.68
C ASP A 68 -7.67 1.17 9.42
N ILE A 69 -6.71 0.59 8.67
CA ILE A 69 -7.01 -0.11 7.42
C ILE A 69 -7.85 -1.35 7.77
N PRO A 70 -9.03 -1.54 7.13
CA PRO A 70 -9.90 -2.65 7.46
C PRO A 70 -9.27 -4.02 7.19
N ASP A 71 -9.58 -5.01 8.04
CA ASP A 71 -9.07 -6.39 7.90
C ASP A 71 -9.41 -7.04 6.54
N TYR A 72 -10.50 -6.62 5.90
CA TYR A 72 -10.91 -7.10 4.59
C TYR A 72 -10.07 -6.55 3.44
N PHE A 73 -9.15 -5.62 3.69
CA PHE A 73 -8.29 -5.00 2.69
C PHE A 73 -7.54 -6.00 1.80
N VAL A 74 -7.00 -7.07 2.40
CA VAL A 74 -6.30 -8.12 1.64
C VAL A 74 -7.24 -8.80 0.64
N ASN A 75 -8.54 -8.93 0.95
CA ASN A 75 -9.51 -9.49 0.04
C ASN A 75 -9.84 -8.52 -1.11
N GLU A 76 -9.76 -7.21 -0.89
CA GLU A 76 -9.87 -6.21 -1.96
C GLU A 76 -8.67 -6.29 -2.90
N MET A 77 -7.45 -6.40 -2.36
CA MET A 77 -6.23 -6.56 -3.17
C MET A 77 -6.28 -7.82 -4.05
N LYS A 78 -6.83 -8.94 -3.56
CA LYS A 78 -7.00 -10.16 -4.35
C LYS A 78 -7.82 -9.96 -5.63
N LYS A 79 -8.82 -9.06 -5.61
CA LYS A 79 -9.70 -8.81 -6.77
C LYS A 79 -8.96 -8.11 -7.91
N VAL A 80 -8.06 -7.18 -7.58
CA VAL A 80 -7.26 -6.41 -8.56
C VAL A 80 -6.28 -7.30 -9.33
N VAL A 81 -5.81 -8.35 -8.66
CA VAL A 81 -4.84 -9.30 -9.21
C VAL A 81 -5.50 -10.36 -10.09
N GLN A 82 -6.81 -10.58 -9.97
CA GLN A 82 -7.54 -11.65 -10.66
C GLN A 82 -8.33 -11.15 -11.89
N SER A 83 -8.29 -9.86 -12.20
CA SER A 83 -9.18 -9.23 -13.19
C SER A 83 -8.70 -9.22 -14.64
N ASP A 84 -7.60 -9.89 -14.99
CA ASP A 84 -7.06 -9.86 -16.37
C ASP A 84 -7.31 -11.13 -17.21
N ASP A 85 -8.11 -12.10 -16.73
CA ASP A 85 -8.57 -13.24 -17.54
C ASP A 85 -10.10 -13.19 -17.78
N GLN A 86 -10.60 -12.08 -18.34
CA GLN A 86 -11.83 -12.05 -19.13
C GLN A 86 -11.63 -11.34 -20.46
#